data_AF-A0A3M6K700-F1
#
_entry.id   AF-A0A3M6K700-F1
#
_cell.length_a   1.000
_cell.length_b   1.000
_cell.length_c   1.000
_cell.angle_alpha   90.00
_cell.angle_beta   90.00
_cell.angle_gamma   90.00
#
_symmetry.space_group_name_H-M   'P 1'
#
loop_
_entity.id
_entity.type
_entity.pdbx_description
1 polymer ?
#
loop_
_entity_poly.entity_id
_entity_poly.type
_entity_poly.pdbx_seq_one_letter_code
_entity_poly.pdbx_strand_id
1 'polypeptide(L)'
;MELQEVKRSENENNYFIKDESVMASALEVLTQLSSNKRIVLLAKGDLIPNAVAVANIVTENMLKGNSSINDIKLDSVISEEDGQMTSNIEITLIKN
;
A
#
# COMPACT_ATOMS: atom_id res chain seq x y z
N MET A 1 -8.07 -5.84 27.92
CA MET A 1 -8.89 -5.47 26.74
C MET A 1 -8.14 -6.07 25.57
N GLU A 2 -8.60 -7.20 25.04
CA GLU A 2 -7.93 -7.84 23.91
C GLU A 2 -8.03 -6.90 22.71
N LEU A 3 -6.88 -6.41 22.24
CA LEU A 3 -6.80 -5.72 20.97
C LEU A 3 -7.16 -6.77 19.92
N GLN A 4 -8.38 -6.68 19.40
CA GLN A 4 -8.77 -7.48 18.25
C GLN A 4 -7.82 -7.11 17.11
N GLU A 5 -6.91 -8.02 16.77
CA GLU A 5 -6.27 -7.98 15.47
C GLU A 5 -7.37 -7.87 14.43
N VAL A 6 -7.33 -6.80 13.63
CA VAL A 6 -8.20 -6.68 12.46
C VAL A 6 -7.99 -7.96 11.66
N LYS A 7 -9.03 -8.80 11.59
CA LYS A 7 -9.06 -9.97 10.70
C LYS A 7 -8.91 -9.47 9.26
N ARG A 8 -7.66 -9.31 8.80
CA ARG A 8 -7.33 -9.02 7.41
C ARG A 8 -7.76 -10.23 6.61
N SER A 9 -8.77 -10.08 5.77
CA SER A 9 -9.29 -11.18 4.97
C SER A 9 -8.15 -11.75 4.12
N GLU A 10 -8.00 -13.07 4.10
CA GLU A 10 -6.96 -13.83 3.38
C GLU A 10 -6.94 -13.61 1.85
N ASN A 11 -7.83 -12.74 1.31
CA ASN A 11 -7.99 -12.44 -0.11
C ASN A 11 -7.56 -11.02 -0.52
N GLU A 12 -6.92 -10.24 0.35
CA GLU A 12 -6.38 -8.94 -0.05
C GLU A 12 -4.95 -9.10 -0.59
N ASN A 13 -4.78 -8.83 -1.89
CA ASN A 13 -3.45 -8.73 -2.51
C ASN A 13 -2.73 -7.52 -1.93
N ASN A 14 -2.05 -7.74 -0.82
CA ASN A 14 -1.33 -6.71 -0.08
C ASN A 14 0.12 -6.64 -0.55
N TYR A 15 0.62 -5.42 -0.72
CA TYR A 15 1.99 -5.14 -1.05
C TYR A 15 2.60 -4.22 0.00
N PHE A 16 3.56 -4.74 0.76
CA PHE A 16 4.30 -3.94 1.73
C PHE A 16 5.41 -3.18 1.01
N ILE A 17 5.38 -1.85 1.09
CA ILE A 17 6.42 -1.00 0.53
C ILE A 17 7.73 -1.27 1.26
N LYS A 18 8.80 -1.46 0.49
CA LYS A 18 10.15 -1.74 0.97
C LYS A 18 11.00 -0.49 0.88
N ASP A 19 12.08 -0.46 1.66
CA ASP A 19 13.13 0.55 1.52
C ASP A 19 14.06 0.20 0.33
N GLU A 20 13.51 0.31 -0.87
CA GLU A 20 14.21 0.04 -2.12
C GLU A 20 13.86 1.09 -3.19
N SER A 21 14.40 0.92 -4.40
CA SER A 21 14.04 1.79 -5.52
C SER A 21 12.52 1.78 -5.76
N VAL A 22 11.91 2.97 -5.71
CA VAL A 22 10.48 3.18 -6.01
C VAL A 22 10.07 2.51 -7.34
N MET A 23 10.95 2.55 -8.35
CA MET A 23 10.66 1.94 -9.66
C MET A 23 10.66 0.40 -9.61
N ALA A 24 11.47 -0.22 -8.75
CA ALA A 24 11.47 -1.66 -8.55
C ALA A 24 10.13 -2.09 -7.92
N SER A 25 9.72 -1.42 -6.85
CA SER A 25 8.43 -1.68 -6.21
C SER A 25 7.25 -1.41 -7.16
N ALA A 26 7.31 -0.35 -7.97
CA ALA A 26 6.29 -0.07 -8.98
C ALA A 26 6.13 -1.18 -10.02
N LEU A 27 7.23 -1.81 -10.45
CA LEU A 27 7.19 -2.95 -11.39
C LEU A 27 6.57 -4.21 -10.76
N GLU A 28 6.88 -4.48 -9.49
CA GLU A 28 6.25 -5.57 -8.74
C GLU A 28 4.75 -5.34 -8.59
N VAL A 29 4.35 -4.13 -8.17
CA VAL A 29 2.95 -3.73 -8.03
C VAL A 29 2.20 -3.79 -9.36
N LEU A 30 2.81 -3.33 -10.46
CA LEU A 30 2.24 -3.43 -11.81
C LEU A 30 1.90 -4.89 -12.17
N THR A 31 2.82 -5.81 -11.88
CA THR A 31 2.67 -7.24 -12.20
C THR A 31 1.53 -7.86 -11.41
N GLN A 32 1.45 -7.55 -10.11
CA GLN A 32 0.39 -8.05 -9.22
C GLN A 32 -0.98 -7.44 -9.56
N LEU A 33 -1.05 -6.13 -9.75
CA LEU A 33 -2.29 -5.43 -10.11
C LEU A 33 -2.84 -5.91 -11.46
N SER A 34 -1.95 -6.19 -12.42
CA SER A 34 -2.35 -6.74 -13.72
C SER A 34 -2.97 -8.12 -13.64
N SER A 35 -2.54 -8.94 -12.67
CA SER A 35 -3.05 -10.31 -12.47
C SER A 35 -4.33 -10.33 -11.65
N ASN A 36 -4.42 -9.47 -10.63
CA ASN A 36 -5.44 -9.58 -9.58
C ASN A 36 -6.54 -8.51 -9.67
N LYS A 37 -6.42 -7.52 -10.56
CA LYS A 37 -7.30 -6.33 -10.73
C LYS A 37 -7.45 -5.41 -9.51
N ARG A 38 -7.03 -5.83 -8.32
CA ARG A 38 -6.99 -5.03 -7.09
C ARG A 38 -5.71 -5.35 -6.32
N ILE A 39 -5.09 -4.34 -5.75
CA ILE A 39 -3.95 -4.46 -4.82
C ILE A 39 -4.04 -3.37 -3.75
N VAL A 40 -3.55 -3.64 -2.54
CA VAL A 40 -3.46 -2.66 -1.44
C VAL A 40 -2.00 -2.43 -1.10
N LEU A 41 -1.50 -1.21 -1.27
CA LEU A 41 -0.16 -0.82 -0.86
C LEU A 41 -0.17 -0.45 0.61
N LEU A 42 0.74 -1.02 1.39
CA LEU A 42 0.86 -0.81 2.83
C LEU A 42 2.23 -0.20 3.14
N ALA A 43 2.27 0.92 3.85
CA ALA A 43 3.52 1.53 4.32
C ALA A 43 3.39 2.17 5.70
N LYS A 44 4.52 2.37 6.37
CA LYS A 44 4.62 2.98 7.69
C LYS A 44 5.76 3.99 7.73
N GLY A 45 5.64 5.02 8.55
CA GLY A 45 6.68 6.02 8.79
C GLY A 45 7.27 6.58 7.50
N ASP A 46 8.60 6.55 7.40
CA ASP A 46 9.37 7.14 6.29
C ASP A 46 9.14 6.48 4.92
N LEU A 47 8.46 5.34 4.87
CA LEU A 47 8.10 4.67 3.61
C LEU A 47 6.76 5.15 3.03
N ILE A 48 6.00 5.97 3.75
CA ILE A 48 4.72 6.53 3.26
C ILE A 48 4.91 7.30 1.95
N PRO A 49 5.89 8.20 1.79
CA PRO A 49 6.14 8.87 0.51
C PRO A 49 6.43 7.88 -0.64
N ASN A 50 7.12 6.78 -0.36
CA ASN A 50 7.40 5.74 -1.36
C ASN A 50 6.09 5.06 -1.81
N ALA A 51 5.17 4.77 -0.89
CA ALA A 51 3.84 4.23 -1.22
C ALA A 51 3.07 5.13 -2.19
N VAL A 52 3.07 6.43 -1.91
CA VAL A 52 2.40 7.44 -2.74
C VAL A 52 3.06 7.53 -4.11
N ALA A 53 4.40 7.52 -4.16
CA ALA A 53 5.14 7.56 -5.42
C ALA A 53 4.86 6.31 -6.27
N VAL A 54 4.88 5.11 -5.67
CA VAL A 54 4.54 3.85 -6.35
C VAL A 54 3.12 3.88 -6.89
N ALA A 55 2.14 4.30 -6.08
CA ALA A 55 0.75 4.43 -6.52
C ALA A 55 0.63 5.33 -7.75
N ASN A 56 1.20 6.53 -7.69
CA ASN A 56 1.15 7.50 -8.78
C ASN A 56 1.88 7.01 -10.03
N ILE A 57 3.04 6.36 -9.90
CA ILE A 57 3.75 5.79 -11.06
C ILE A 57 2.89 4.72 -11.74
N VAL A 58 2.27 3.84 -10.96
CA VAL A 58 1.44 2.77 -11.50
C VAL A 58 0.17 3.33 -12.16
N THR A 59 -0.54 4.26 -11.52
CA THR A 59 -1.84 4.74 -12.04
C THR A 59 -1.73 5.88 -13.05
N GLU A 60 -0.77 6.78 -12.90
CA GLU A 60 -0.66 7.97 -13.76
C GLU A 60 0.34 7.82 -14.90
N ASN A 61 1.25 6.83 -14.84
CA ASN A 61 2.24 6.56 -15.88
C ASN A 61 2.08 5.17 -16.52
N MET A 62 2.25 4.09 -15.76
CA MET A 62 2.36 2.72 -16.34
C MET A 62 1.02 2.16 -16.84
N LEU A 63 -0.07 2.36 -16.10
CA LEU A 63 -1.42 1.90 -16.44
C LEU A 63 -2.38 3.07 -16.62
N LYS A 64 -1.88 4.20 -17.10
CA LYS A 64 -2.67 5.43 -17.28
C LYS A 64 -3.98 5.14 -18.02
N GLY A 65 -5.10 5.55 -17.42
CA GLY A 65 -6.46 5.36 -17.95
C GLY A 65 -7.03 3.93 -17.79
N ASN A 66 -6.21 2.96 -17.39
CA ASN A 66 -6.61 1.56 -17.17
C ASN A 66 -6.53 1.15 -15.70
N SER A 67 -6.15 2.05 -14.80
CA SER A 67 -6.18 1.85 -13.37
C SER A 67 -6.49 3.16 -12.64
N SER A 68 -6.85 3.05 -11.37
CA SER A 68 -7.12 4.20 -10.50
C SER A 68 -6.82 3.88 -9.04
N ILE A 69 -6.61 4.93 -8.25
CA ILE A 69 -6.60 4.84 -6.79
C ILE A 69 -8.06 4.85 -6.33
N ASN A 70 -8.50 3.77 -5.68
CA ASN A 70 -9.88 3.60 -5.23
C ASN A 70 -10.10 4.18 -3.83
N ASP A 71 -9.16 3.97 -2.92
CA ASP A 71 -9.27 4.40 -1.52
C ASP A 71 -7.88 4.64 -0.91
N ILE A 72 -7.81 5.58 0.03
CA ILE A 72 -6.61 5.87 0.82
C ILE A 72 -7.01 5.98 2.28
N LYS A 73 -6.41 5.14 3.13
CA LYS A 73 -6.59 5.19 4.58
C LYS A 73 -5.28 5.58 5.24
N LEU A 74 -5.34 6.52 6.18
CA LEU A 74 -4.20 6.95 6.97
C LEU A 74 -4.56 6.74 8.44
N ASP A 75 -3.67 6.11 9.18
CA ASP A 75 -3.82 5.85 10.60
C ASP A 75 -2.46 5.88 11.30
N SER A 76 -2.39 5.47 12.55
CA SER A 76 -1.16 5.31 13.32
C SER A 76 -1.23 4.07 14.21
N VAL A 77 -0.07 3.45 14.48
CA VAL A 77 0.06 2.35 15.44
C VAL A 77 0.98 2.80 16.55
N ILE A 78 0.57 2.53 17.80
CA ILE A 78 1.40 2.76 18.97
C ILE A 78 2.20 1.47 19.23
N SER A 79 3.51 1.58 19.27
CA SER A 79 4.42 0.49 19.61
C SER A 79 4.25 0.10 21.08
N GLU A 80 4.10 -1.20 21.35
CA GLU A 80 3.99 -1.72 22.72
C GLU A 80 5.34 -1.72 23.47
N GLU A 81 6.47 -1.64 22.74
CA GLU A 81 7.82 -1.72 23.33
C GLU A 81 8.29 -0.38 23.88
N ASP A 82 8.05 0.71 23.15
CA ASP A 82 8.58 2.04 23.46
C ASP A 82 7.51 3.15 23.51
N GLY A 83 6.24 2.79 23.28
CA GLY A 83 5.12 3.74 23.27
C GLY A 83 5.14 4.71 22.08
N GLN A 84 6.04 4.54 21.11
CA GLN A 84 6.14 5.45 19.98
C GLN A 84 4.97 5.24 19.01
N MET A 85 4.36 6.36 18.59
CA MET A 85 3.29 6.36 17.61
C MET A 85 3.88 6.49 16.19
N THR A 86 3.66 5.48 15.35
CA THR A 86 4.12 5.47 13.95
C THR A 86 2.93 5.51 13.00
N SER A 87 2.89 6.52 12.13
CA SER A 87 1.88 6.60 11.07
C SER A 87 1.96 5.44 10.10
N ASN A 88 0.81 5.02 9.58
CA ASN A 88 0.71 4.03 8.52
C ASN A 88 -0.33 4.45 7.48
N ILE A 89 -0.17 3.95 6.25
CA ILE A 89 -1.05 4.22 5.13
C ILE A 89 -1.43 2.92 4.42
N GLU A 90 -2.67 2.86 3.95
CA GLU A 90 -3.17 1.83 3.03
C GLU A 90 -3.70 2.52 1.76
N ILE A 91 -3.16 2.17 0.59
CA ILE A 91 -3.60 2.72 -0.71
C ILE A 91 -4.17 1.58 -1.55
N THR A 92 -5.46 1.58 -1.83
CA THR A 92 -6.09 0.58 -2.70
C THR A 92 -6.01 1.04 -4.16
N LEU A 93 -5.38 0.25 -5.02
CA LEU A 93 -5.40 0.44 -6.47
C LEU A 93 -6.32 -0.60 -7.11
N ILE A 94 -7.04 -0.17 -8.15
CA ILE A 94 -7.88 -1.03 -8.98
C ILE A 94 -7.49 -0.89 -10.45
N LYS A 95 -7.60 -1.98 -11.22
CA LYS A 95 -7.47 -2.00 -12.67
C LYS A 95 -8.86 -2.10 -13.28
N ASN A 96 -9.14 -1.20 -14.22
CA ASN A 96 -10.43 -1.08 -14.91
C ASN A 96 -10.64 -2.22 -15.91
#